data_AF-A0A969AT85-F1
#
_entry.id   AF-A0A969AT85-F1
#
_cell.length_a   1.000
_cell.length_b   1.000
_cell.length_c   1.000
_cell.angle_alpha   90.00
_cell.angle_beta   90.00
_cell.angle_gamma   90.00
#
_symmetry.space_group_name_H-M   'P 1'
#
loop_
_entity.id
_entity.type
_entity.pdbx_description
1 polymer ?
#
loop_
_entity_poly.entity_id
_entity_poly.type
_entity_poly.pdbx_seq_one_letter_code
_entity_poly.pdbx_strand_id
1 'polypeptide(L)'
;MTFVSQPGVSAVVIEKIKQHLQQYHSPEQLCGRLKRDGFESPSHETLYQMLYANHQGLGTYQQYLRQAHKRRQRRKGIYAKRGAIPGRVGIEHRPAVA
;
A
#
# COMPACT_ATOMS: atom_id res chain seq x y z
N MET A 1 -5.53 0.73 23.42
CA MET A 1 -4.17 0.22 23.20
C MET A 1 -4.26 -1.29 23.09
N THR A 2 -4.47 -1.81 21.89
CA THR A 2 -4.67 -3.25 21.68
C THR A 2 -3.29 -3.92 21.70
N PHE A 3 -2.97 -4.65 22.77
CA PHE A 3 -1.82 -5.55 22.77
C PHE A 3 -2.11 -6.66 21.75
N VAL A 4 -1.59 -6.50 20.54
CA VAL A 4 -1.62 -7.58 19.56
C VAL A 4 -0.68 -8.65 20.10
N SER A 5 -1.27 -9.78 20.51
CA SER A 5 -0.56 -11.01 20.84
C SER A 5 0.38 -11.31 19.69
N GLN A 6 1.70 -11.18 19.92
CA GLN A 6 2.69 -11.42 18.89
C GLN A 6 2.67 -12.92 18.60
N PRO A 7 2.36 -13.35 17.36
CA PRO A 7 2.41 -14.76 17.05
C PRO A 7 3.84 -15.27 17.24
N GLY A 8 3.99 -16.49 17.72
CA GLY A 8 5.27 -17.17 17.90
C GLY A 8 5.90 -17.55 16.56
N VAL A 9 6.13 -16.58 15.68
CA VAL A 9 6.78 -16.77 14.38
C VAL A 9 8.27 -17.02 14.63
N SER A 10 8.80 -18.06 13.99
CA SER A 10 10.22 -18.39 14.13
C SER A 10 11.15 -17.25 13.67
N ALA A 11 12.31 -17.11 14.32
CA ALA A 11 13.28 -16.06 13.99
C ALA A 11 13.79 -16.16 12.54
N VAL A 12 13.90 -17.37 12.00
CA VAL A 12 14.29 -17.63 10.61
C VAL A 12 13.29 -17.00 9.63
N VAL A 13 11.99 -17.13 9.91
CA VAL A 13 10.93 -16.55 9.08
C VAL A 13 10.97 -15.02 9.15
N ILE A 14 11.27 -14.44 10.32
CA ILE A 14 11.38 -12.98 10.46
C ILE A 14 12.54 -12.42 9.65
N GLU A 15 13.69 -13.10 9.62
CA GLU A 15 14.81 -12.71 8.77
C GLU A 15 14.46 -12.79 7.27
N LYS A 16 13.73 -13.84 6.86
CA LYS A 16 13.21 -13.94 5.49
C LYS A 16 12.24 -12.81 5.15
N ILE A 17 11.35 -12.45 6.06
CA ILE A 17 10.42 -11.32 5.89
C ILE A 17 11.22 -10.03 5.65
N LYS A 18 12.25 -9.75 6.46
CA LYS A 18 13.11 -8.57 6.30
C LYS A 18 13.79 -8.54 4.93
N GLN A 19 14.36 -9.66 4.49
CA GLN A 19 15.01 -9.79 3.17
C GLN A 19 14.03 -9.51 2.03
N HIS A 20 12.81 -10.03 2.10
CA HIS A 20 11.81 -9.80 1.06
C HIS A 20 11.25 -8.38 1.09
N LEU A 21 11.08 -7.77 2.26
CA LEU A 21 10.68 -6.36 2.36
C LEU A 21 11.72 -5.46 1.68
N GLN A 22 13.01 -5.70 1.88
CA GLN A 22 14.08 -4.95 1.18
C GLN A 22 14.03 -5.10 -0.35
N GLN A 23 13.44 -6.19 -0.85
CA GLN A 23 13.19 -6.40 -2.29
C GLN A 23 11.86 -5.78 -2.76
N TYR A 24 11.19 -4.98 -1.94
CA TYR A 24 9.91 -4.34 -2.21
C TYR A 24 8.76 -5.31 -2.51
N HIS A 25 8.78 -6.51 -1.91
CA HIS A 25 7.64 -7.42 -1.95
C HIS A 25 6.51 -6.88 -1.06
N SER A 26 5.27 -6.95 -1.55
CA SER A 26 4.11 -6.65 -0.71
C SER A 26 3.89 -7.76 0.33
N PRO A 27 3.21 -7.48 1.46
CA PRO A 27 2.89 -8.51 2.46
C PRO A 27 2.14 -9.72 1.90
N GLU A 28 1.27 -9.52 0.89
CA GLU A 28 0.59 -10.60 0.17
C GLU A 28 1.56 -11.47 -0.64
N GLN A 29 2.49 -10.84 -1.37
CA GLN A 29 3.53 -11.54 -2.12
C GLN A 29 4.46 -12.32 -1.18
N LEU A 30 4.77 -11.74 -0.03
CA LEU A 30 5.58 -12.36 1.02
C LEU A 30 4.94 -13.64 1.55
N CYS A 31 3.64 -13.59 1.89
CA CYS A 31 2.90 -14.76 2.32
C CYS A 31 2.93 -15.86 1.25
N GLY A 32 2.71 -15.50 -0.01
CA GLY A 32 2.77 -16.44 -1.14
C GLY A 32 4.15 -17.06 -1.36
N ARG A 33 5.22 -16.27 -1.21
CA ARG A 33 6.61 -16.75 -1.30
C ARG A 33 6.98 -17.69 -0.16
N LEU A 34 6.69 -17.31 1.09
CA LEU A 34 6.96 -18.14 2.26
C LEU A 34 6.27 -19.51 2.16
N LYS A 35 5.02 -19.54 1.67
CA LYS A 35 4.31 -20.80 1.40
C LYS A 35 5.01 -21.67 0.35
N ARG A 36 5.48 -21.07 -0.74
CA ARG A 36 6.20 -21.79 -1.81
C ARG A 36 7.53 -22.33 -1.36
N ASP A 37 8.22 -21.58 -0.50
CA ASP A 37 9.52 -21.92 0.04
C ASP A 37 9.43 -22.93 1.22
N GLY A 38 8.22 -23.35 1.61
CA GLY A 38 7.97 -24.35 2.66
C GLY A 38 8.11 -23.82 4.08
N PHE A 39 8.14 -22.51 4.27
CA PHE A 39 8.22 -21.88 5.59
C PHE A 39 6.84 -21.63 6.20
N GLU A 40 6.82 -21.42 7.51
CA GLU A 40 5.63 -20.92 8.20
C GLU A 40 5.20 -19.58 7.58
N SER A 41 3.97 -19.53 7.08
CA SER A 41 3.44 -18.37 6.38
C SER A 41 2.40 -17.65 7.22
N PRO A 42 2.75 -16.57 7.94
CA PRO A 42 1.75 -15.74 8.60
C PRO A 42 0.80 -15.14 7.56
N SER A 43 -0.42 -14.83 7.98
CA SER A 43 -1.36 -14.11 7.12
C SER A 43 -0.82 -12.72 6.77
N HIS A 44 -1.26 -12.14 5.65
CA HIS A 44 -0.86 -10.78 5.29
C HIS A 44 -1.27 -9.76 6.37
N GLU A 45 -2.38 -9.99 7.07
CA GLU A 45 -2.84 -9.13 8.17
C GLU A 45 -1.90 -9.22 9.37
N THR A 46 -1.45 -10.42 9.70
CA THR A 46 -0.44 -10.64 10.76
C THR A 46 0.87 -9.92 10.44
N LEU A 47 1.34 -10.00 9.20
CA LEU A 47 2.53 -9.25 8.77
C LEU A 47 2.36 -7.74 8.94
N TYR A 48 1.19 -7.20 8.58
CA TYR A 48 0.88 -5.79 8.80
C TYR A 48 0.91 -5.44 10.29
N GLN A 49 0.28 -6.25 11.15
CA GLN A 49 0.30 -6.03 12.60
C GLN A 49 1.72 -6.07 13.17
N MET A 50 2.55 -7.01 12.74
CA MET A 50 3.98 -7.11 13.13
C MET A 50 4.78 -5.88 12.69
N LEU A 51 4.55 -5.41 11.46
CA LEU A 51 5.15 -4.18 10.93
C LEU A 51 4.78 -2.95 11.78
N TYR A 52 3.49 -2.76 12.09
CA TYR A 52 3.03 -1.63 12.91
C TYR A 52 3.45 -1.72 14.37
N ALA A 53 3.52 -2.92 14.93
CA ALA A 53 3.96 -3.16 16.30
C ALA A 53 5.49 -3.08 16.48
N ASN A 54 6.24 -2.82 15.39
CA ASN A 54 7.71 -2.90 15.36
C ASN A 54 8.24 -4.23 15.92
N HIS A 55 7.55 -5.33 15.61
CA HIS A 55 7.92 -6.65 16.10
C HIS A 55 9.31 -7.04 15.62
N GLN A 56 10.23 -7.36 16.54
CA GLN A 56 11.62 -7.72 16.23
C GLN A 56 12.31 -6.76 15.23
N GLY A 57 12.02 -5.46 15.32
CA GLY A 57 12.61 -4.43 14.48
C GLY A 57 12.01 -4.31 13.07
N LEU A 58 10.88 -4.98 12.78
CA LEU A 58 10.19 -4.89 11.49
C LEU A 58 9.68 -3.48 11.18
N GLY A 59 9.52 -2.60 12.16
CA GLY A 59 9.00 -1.24 11.96
C GLY A 59 9.86 -0.40 11.02
N THR A 60 11.18 -0.59 11.01
CA THR A 60 12.09 0.11 10.07
C THR A 60 11.90 -0.33 8.62
N TYR A 61 11.27 -1.48 8.39
CA TYR A 61 11.03 -2.03 7.05
C TYR A 61 9.72 -1.55 6.44
N GLN A 62 8.90 -0.81 7.19
CA GLN A 62 7.69 -0.17 6.66
C GLN A 62 7.98 0.76 5.48
N GLN A 63 9.18 1.36 5.42
CA GLN A 63 9.61 2.22 4.32
C GLN A 63 9.68 1.49 2.97
N TYR A 64 9.84 0.17 2.96
CA TYR A 64 9.90 -0.63 1.74
C TYR A 64 8.51 -1.05 1.22
N LEU A 65 7.43 -0.75 1.95
CA LEU A 65 6.08 -1.01 1.47
C LEU A 65 5.77 -0.09 0.28
N ARG A 66 5.38 -0.70 -0.84
CA ARG A 66 5.04 0.00 -2.09
C ARG A 66 3.97 1.08 -1.92
N GLN A 67 3.03 0.82 -1.01
CA GLN A 67 1.94 1.74 -0.68
C GLN A 67 2.32 2.42 0.64
N ALA A 68 3.01 3.56 0.55
CA ALA A 68 2.97 4.50 1.66
C ALA A 68 1.50 4.85 1.90
N HIS A 69 1.03 4.80 3.15
CA HIS A 69 -0.31 5.25 3.52
C HIS A 69 -0.46 6.72 3.13
N LYS A 70 -0.89 6.97 1.88
CA LYS A 70 -1.11 8.33 1.40
C LYS A 70 -2.19 8.90 2.28
N ARG A 71 -1.80 9.81 3.16
CA ARG A 71 -2.73 10.52 4.04
C ARG A 71 -3.79 11.14 3.14
N ARG A 72 -5.02 10.65 3.27
CA ARG A 72 -6.16 11.09 2.46
C ARG A 72 -6.25 12.61 2.58
N GLN A 73 -6.00 13.31 1.48
CA GLN A 73 -6.18 14.75 1.48
C GLN A 73 -7.69 15.03 1.54
N ARG A 74 -8.10 15.94 2.43
CA ARG A 74 -9.48 16.47 2.41
C ARG A 74 -9.73 17.04 1.02
N ARG A 75 -10.87 16.70 0.41
CA ARG A 75 -11.35 17.41 -0.78
C ARG A 75 -11.48 18.88 -0.38
N LYS A 76 -10.53 19.72 -0.80
CA LYS A 76 -10.72 21.17 -0.76
C LYS A 76 -11.95 21.46 -1.63
N GLY A 77 -12.86 22.29 -1.13
CA GLY A 77 -14.10 22.65 -1.82
C GLY A 77 -13.85 22.90 -3.30
N ILE A 78 -14.56 22.17 -4.15
CA ILE A 78 -14.39 22.13 -5.59
C ILE A 78 -14.98 23.42 -6.15
N TYR A 79 -14.22 24.51 -6.16
CA TYR A 79 -14.42 25.60 -7.11
C TYR A 79 -13.04 26.26 -7.37
N ALA A 80 -12.78 26.62 -8.63
CA ALA A 80 -11.67 27.47 -9.08
C ALA A 80 -10.32 26.86 -9.54
N LYS A 81 -10.25 25.63 -10.08
CA LYS A 81 -9.05 25.24 -10.88
C LYS A 81 -9.26 24.44 -12.17
N ARG A 82 -10.44 23.88 -12.42
CA ARG A 82 -10.79 23.43 -13.76
C ARG A 82 -11.52 24.59 -14.43
N GLY A 83 -10.75 25.53 -14.98
CA GLY A 83 -11.33 26.54 -15.87
C GLY A 83 -12.07 25.87 -17.03
N ALA A 84 -12.88 26.64 -17.75
CA ALA A 84 -13.40 26.19 -19.04
C ALA A 84 -12.23 25.82 -19.97
N ILE A 85 -12.42 24.80 -20.81
CA ILE A 85 -11.42 24.43 -21.83
C ILE A 85 -11.20 25.65 -22.73
N PRO A 86 -9.96 26.19 -22.84
CA PRO A 86 -9.66 27.26 -23.77
C PRO A 86 -10.01 26.83 -25.19
N GLY A 87 -10.75 27.67 -25.92
CA GLY A 87 -11.18 27.36 -27.29
C GLY A 87 -12.35 26.37 -27.38
N ARG A 88 -13.16 26.20 -26.33
CA ARG A 88 -14.41 25.42 -26.47
C ARG A 88 -15.33 26.09 -27.50
N VAL A 89 -15.77 25.32 -28.49
CA VAL A 89 -16.77 25.74 -29.46
C VAL A 89 -18.13 25.19 -29.00
N GLY A 90 -19.08 26.08 -28.77
CA GLY A 90 -20.44 25.71 -28.40
C GLY A 90 -21.21 25.05 -29.55
N ILE A 91 -22.27 24.33 -29.23
CA ILE A 91 -23.10 23.62 -30.21
C ILE A 91 -23.77 24.61 -31.17
N GLU A 92 -23.99 25.85 -30.74
CA GLU A 92 -24.50 26.98 -31.53
C GLU A 92 -23.65 27.30 -32.77
N HIS A 93 -22.37 26.95 -32.76
CA HIS A 93 -21.46 27.17 -33.89
C HIS A 93 -21.38 25.98 -34.85
N ARG A 94 -22.15 24.91 -34.63
CA ARG A 94 -22.18 23.77 -35.54
C ARG A 94 -22.78 24.23 -36.88
N PRO A 95 -22.10 24.00 -38.02
CA PRO A 95 -22.68 24.30 -39.33
C PRO A 95 -23.95 23.48 -39.53
N ALA A 96 -25.01 24.11 -40.05
CA ALA A 96 -26.12 23.37 -40.62
C ALA A 96 -25.54 22.54 -41.78
N VAL A 97 -25.83 21.24 -41.77
CA VAL A 97 -25.34 20.28 -42.77
C VAL A 97 -25.57 20.85 -44.18
N ALA A 98 -24.52 20.85 -45.00
CA ALA A 98 -24.55 21.27 -46.41
C ALA A 98 -25.23 20.22 -47.29
#